data_AF-X1JJB3-F1
#
_entry.id   AF-X1JJB3-F1
#
_cell.length_a   1.000
_cell.length_b   1.000
_cell.length_c   1.000
_cell.angle_alpha   90.00
_cell.angle_beta   90.00
_cell.angle_gamma   90.00
#
_symmetry.space_group_name_H-M   'P 1'
#
loop_
_entity.id
_entity.type
_entity.pdbx_description
1 polymer ?
#
loop_
_entity_poly.entity_id
_entity_poly.type
_entity_poly.pdbx_seq_one_letter_code
_entity_poly.pdbx_strand_id
1 'polypeptide(L)'
;MGVPASIDNDIYGTDMSIGTDTALNTALDAIDKIKETGSSHGRAFLVEVMGRNYGYLALMAAIAGGAEVVLIPEKKIAMEEVAKILKQAYIKGKAHALVVIAEGAKCKTSEVAAYLQKEEVGFEVRTTILGHVQRGGSPSAFDRLLATRLGASAVQKLAQGVSGVIVGLIGNKIETTSLEQVTARPKELDITFYDMADVLAK
;
A
#
# COMPACT_ATOMS: atom_id res chain seq x y z
N MET A 1 -17.78 20.80 4.65
CA MET A 1 -16.50 20.69 3.93
C MET A 1 -15.79 19.46 4.41
N GLY A 2 -15.30 18.64 3.48
CA GLY A 2 -14.52 17.45 3.80
C GLY A 2 -13.02 17.75 3.85
N VAL A 3 -12.30 17.00 4.69
CA VAL A 3 -10.84 16.91 4.68
C VAL A 3 -10.51 15.42 4.61
N PRO A 4 -9.70 14.95 3.64
CA PRO A 4 -9.43 13.54 3.44
C PRO A 4 -8.49 13.01 4.53
N ALA A 5 -9.03 12.18 5.43
CA ALA A 5 -8.28 11.52 6.49
C ALA A 5 -8.58 10.02 6.45
N SER A 6 -7.66 9.26 5.86
CA SER A 6 -7.75 7.81 5.67
C SER A 6 -6.34 7.29 5.36
N ILE A 7 -5.99 6.13 5.90
CA ILE A 7 -4.75 5.45 5.55
C ILE A 7 -4.84 4.78 4.16
N ASP A 8 -6.06 4.45 3.73
CA ASP A 8 -6.31 3.63 2.54
C ASP A 8 -5.96 4.39 1.24
N ASN A 9 -5.97 5.72 1.29
CA ASN A 9 -5.77 6.63 0.14
C ASN A 9 -6.79 6.46 -1.00
N ASP A 10 -8.01 6.05 -0.68
CA ASP A 10 -9.10 5.68 -1.60
C ASP A 10 -10.08 6.84 -1.94
N ILE A 11 -9.80 8.05 -1.46
CA ILE A 11 -10.70 9.21 -1.62
C ILE A 11 -10.42 9.96 -2.92
N TYR A 12 -11.41 10.02 -3.83
CA TYR A 12 -11.33 10.83 -5.04
C TYR A 12 -11.23 12.33 -4.70
N GLY A 13 -10.49 13.09 -5.51
CA GLY A 13 -10.25 14.52 -5.28
C GLY A 13 -9.04 14.84 -4.39
N THR A 14 -8.22 13.84 -4.05
CA THR A 14 -6.90 14.03 -3.44
C THR A 14 -5.93 12.94 -3.89
N ASP A 15 -4.68 13.30 -4.15
CA ASP A 15 -3.60 12.38 -4.49
C ASP A 15 -3.14 11.61 -3.25
N MET A 16 -3.10 12.30 -2.10
CA MET A 16 -2.74 11.75 -0.79
C MET A 16 -3.78 12.13 0.27
N SER A 17 -4.13 11.16 1.11
CA SER A 17 -4.98 11.37 2.29
C SER A 17 -4.13 11.48 3.55
N ILE A 18 -4.61 12.23 4.54
CA ILE A 18 -3.91 12.35 5.83
C ILE A 18 -3.84 10.96 6.49
N GLY A 19 -2.63 10.53 6.83
CA GLY A 19 -2.33 9.26 7.49
C GLY A 19 -1.79 8.19 6.54
N THR A 20 -1.95 8.37 5.22
CA THR A 20 -1.46 7.40 4.23
C THR A 20 0.07 7.25 4.30
N ASP A 21 0.80 8.36 4.37
CA ASP A 21 2.27 8.34 4.39
C ASP A 21 2.79 7.70 5.69
N THR A 22 2.16 8.00 6.81
CA THR A 22 2.50 7.39 8.12
C THR A 22 2.24 5.88 8.11
N ALA A 23 1.12 5.43 7.55
CA ALA A 23 0.81 4.01 7.43
C ALA A 23 1.82 3.27 6.53
N LEU A 24 2.22 3.89 5.42
CA LEU A 24 3.24 3.35 4.52
C LEU A 24 4.59 3.21 5.23
N ASN A 25 5.04 4.24 5.96
CA ASN A 25 6.29 4.16 6.74
C ASN A 25 6.23 3.07 7.82
N THR A 26 5.06 2.86 8.43
CA THR A 26 4.87 1.77 9.40
C THR A 26 4.99 0.39 8.74
N ALA A 27 4.43 0.23 7.55
CA ALA A 27 4.57 -1.01 6.78
C ALA A 27 6.02 -1.27 6.38
N LEU A 28 6.74 -0.22 5.94
CA LEU A 28 8.15 -0.32 5.55
C LEU A 28 9.06 -0.65 6.74
N ASP A 29 8.87 -0.02 7.89
CA ASP A 29 9.61 -0.34 9.12
C ASP A 29 9.46 -1.82 9.52
N ALA A 30 8.25 -2.38 9.37
CA ALA A 30 8.03 -3.80 9.62
C ALA A 30 8.71 -4.68 8.55
N ILE A 31 8.61 -4.32 7.28
CA ILE A 31 9.27 -5.04 6.18
C ILE A 31 10.79 -5.09 6.38
N ASP A 32 11.41 -3.95 6.69
CA ASP A 32 12.86 -3.85 6.87
C ASP A 32 13.34 -4.72 8.04
N LYS A 33 12.65 -4.66 9.18
CA LYS A 33 12.93 -5.51 10.35
C LYS A 33 12.83 -7.00 10.02
N ILE A 34 11.83 -7.38 9.22
CA ILE A 34 11.63 -8.78 8.83
C ILE A 34 12.76 -9.23 7.88
N LYS A 35 13.14 -8.39 6.92
CA LYS A 35 14.22 -8.68 5.96
C LYS A 35 15.57 -8.91 6.66
N GLU A 36 15.89 -8.12 7.69
CA GLU A 36 17.10 -8.32 8.49
C GLU A 36 17.15 -9.74 9.10
N THR A 37 16.03 -10.21 9.66
CA THR A 37 15.93 -11.55 10.27
C THR A 37 15.95 -12.72 9.27
N GLY A 38 15.74 -12.44 7.98
CA GLY A 38 15.60 -13.46 6.94
C GLY A 38 16.84 -13.72 6.10
N SER A 39 17.78 -12.78 6.07
CA SER A 39 18.99 -12.83 5.24
C SER A 39 19.87 -14.09 5.44
N SER A 40 19.72 -14.79 6.56
CA SER A 40 20.51 -15.98 6.93
C SER A 40 19.82 -17.33 6.68
N HIS A 41 18.53 -17.37 6.35
CA HIS A 41 17.73 -18.61 6.41
C HIS A 41 16.97 -18.98 5.13
N GLY A 42 17.10 -18.23 4.03
CA GLY A 42 16.38 -18.55 2.79
C GLY A 42 14.87 -18.52 2.99
N ARG A 43 14.32 -17.35 3.37
CA ARG A 43 12.90 -17.19 3.72
C ARG A 43 12.12 -16.38 2.69
N ALA A 44 10.85 -16.73 2.52
CA ALA A 44 9.87 -15.94 1.79
C ALA A 44 8.90 -15.32 2.80
N PHE A 45 8.88 -14.00 2.89
CA PHE A 45 8.02 -13.26 3.80
C PHE A 45 6.77 -12.79 3.06
N LEU A 46 5.61 -13.21 3.55
CA LEU A 46 4.31 -12.72 3.11
C LEU A 46 3.84 -11.69 4.13
N VAL A 47 3.80 -10.42 3.73
CA VAL A 47 3.41 -9.30 4.59
C VAL A 47 2.03 -8.80 4.15
N GLU A 48 1.04 -8.96 5.01
CA GLU A 48 -0.31 -8.43 4.80
C GLU A 48 -0.42 -7.00 5.33
N VAL A 49 -0.79 -6.08 4.45
CA VAL A 49 -0.96 -4.65 4.73
C VAL A 49 -2.43 -4.24 4.61
N MET A 50 -2.78 -3.14 5.27
CA MET A 50 -4.12 -2.57 5.20
C MET A 50 -4.37 -1.88 3.86
N GLY A 51 -5.62 -1.49 3.61
CA GLY A 51 -6.03 -0.73 2.42
C GLY A 51 -7.48 -0.98 2.00
N ARG A 52 -8.24 -1.75 2.80
CA ARG A 52 -9.59 -2.21 2.50
C ARG A 52 -9.65 -2.80 1.08
N ASN A 53 -10.34 -2.14 0.15
CA ASN A 53 -10.54 -2.60 -1.22
C ASN A 53 -9.66 -1.83 -2.21
N TYR A 54 -8.62 -1.14 -1.73
CA TYR A 54 -7.74 -0.31 -2.54
C TYR A 54 -6.26 -0.66 -2.28
N GLY A 55 -5.54 -1.04 -3.32
CA GLY A 55 -4.21 -1.64 -3.27
C GLY A 55 -3.06 -0.65 -3.08
N TYR A 56 -3.32 0.65 -2.88
CA TYR A 56 -2.28 1.68 -2.86
C TYR A 56 -1.18 1.43 -1.84
N LEU A 57 -1.54 1.15 -0.58
CA LEU A 57 -0.55 0.88 0.48
C LEU A 57 0.32 -0.34 0.13
N ALA A 58 -0.29 -1.43 -0.33
CA ALA A 58 0.42 -2.64 -0.73
C ALA A 58 1.37 -2.39 -1.90
N LEU A 59 0.90 -1.66 -2.92
CA LEU A 59 1.71 -1.36 -4.10
C LEU A 59 2.90 -0.47 -3.76
N MET A 60 2.69 0.60 -2.99
CA MET A 60 3.77 1.50 -2.57
C MET A 60 4.75 0.79 -1.62
N ALA A 61 4.26 -0.01 -0.69
CA ALA A 61 5.11 -0.80 0.21
C ALA A 61 5.91 -1.86 -0.55
N ALA A 62 5.34 -2.47 -1.59
CA ALA A 62 6.04 -3.42 -2.45
C ALA A 62 7.18 -2.76 -3.22
N ILE A 63 6.92 -1.60 -3.84
CA ILE A 63 7.94 -0.84 -4.59
C ILE A 63 9.06 -0.41 -3.65
N ALA A 64 8.74 0.27 -2.55
CA ALA A 64 9.73 0.82 -1.63
C ALA A 64 10.44 -0.27 -0.80
N GLY A 65 9.75 -1.36 -0.47
CA GLY A 65 10.30 -2.50 0.25
C GLY A 65 11.05 -3.49 -0.63
N GLY A 66 11.00 -3.35 -1.96
CA GLY A 66 11.65 -4.25 -2.91
C GLY A 66 11.05 -5.66 -2.88
N ALA A 67 9.73 -5.76 -2.98
CA ALA A 67 9.02 -7.03 -3.03
C ALA A 67 9.12 -7.70 -4.40
N GLU A 68 9.23 -9.02 -4.42
CA GLU A 68 9.18 -9.83 -5.64
C GLU A 68 7.79 -9.81 -6.28
N VAL A 69 6.74 -9.78 -5.45
CA VAL A 69 5.36 -9.85 -5.91
C VAL A 69 4.47 -8.99 -5.01
N VAL A 70 3.50 -8.31 -5.62
CA VAL A 70 2.42 -7.62 -4.90
C VAL A 70 1.05 -8.16 -5.33
N LEU A 71 0.20 -8.45 -4.35
CA LEU A 71 -1.18 -8.89 -4.56
C LEU A 71 -2.13 -7.76 -4.12
N ILE A 72 -2.88 -7.23 -5.08
CA ILE A 72 -3.82 -6.11 -4.86
C ILE A 72 -5.22 -6.44 -5.40
N PRO A 73 -6.30 -5.79 -4.90
CA PRO A 73 -7.66 -5.99 -5.40
C PRO A 73 -7.83 -5.71 -6.90
N GLU A 74 -7.08 -4.73 -7.42
CA GLU A 74 -7.23 -4.17 -8.77
C GLU A 74 -6.64 -5.08 -9.86
N LYS A 75 -5.63 -5.89 -9.54
CA LYS A 75 -4.94 -6.76 -10.50
C LYS A 75 -4.89 -8.20 -10.00
N LYS A 76 -5.45 -9.11 -10.79
CA LYS A 76 -5.41 -10.55 -10.50
C LYS A 76 -4.08 -11.12 -10.96
N ILE A 77 -3.42 -11.86 -10.06
CA ILE A 77 -2.27 -12.70 -10.36
C ILE A 77 -2.60 -14.14 -9.94
N ALA A 78 -2.22 -15.11 -10.76
CA ALA A 78 -2.44 -16.52 -10.46
C ALA A 78 -1.43 -17.02 -9.43
N MET A 79 -1.82 -17.91 -8.51
CA MET A 79 -0.89 -18.41 -7.49
C MET A 79 0.29 -19.18 -8.10
N GLU A 80 0.06 -19.82 -9.26
CA GLU A 80 1.09 -20.48 -10.08
C GLU A 80 2.18 -19.48 -10.50
N GLU A 81 1.78 -18.26 -10.87
CA GLU A 81 2.69 -17.21 -11.30
C GLU A 81 3.49 -16.66 -10.11
N VAL A 82 2.83 -16.48 -8.95
CA VAL A 82 3.52 -16.13 -7.70
C VAL A 82 4.59 -17.18 -7.36
N ALA A 83 4.22 -18.47 -7.36
CA ALA A 83 5.16 -19.55 -7.09
C ALA A 83 6.33 -19.59 -8.08
N LYS A 84 6.06 -19.34 -9.37
CA LYS A 84 7.10 -19.26 -10.42
C LYS A 84 8.08 -18.12 -10.15
N ILE A 85 7.59 -16.93 -9.79
CA ILE A 85 8.44 -15.77 -9.48
C ILE A 85 9.35 -16.08 -8.28
N LEU A 86 8.80 -16.66 -7.21
CA LEU A 86 9.62 -17.04 -6.04
C LEU A 86 10.64 -18.14 -6.37
N LYS A 87 10.25 -19.18 -7.11
CA LYS A 87 11.19 -20.23 -7.57
C LYS A 87 12.35 -19.62 -8.38
N GLN A 88 12.06 -18.67 -9.26
CA GLN A 88 13.09 -17.97 -10.03
C GLN A 88 14.00 -17.12 -9.14
N ALA A 89 13.44 -16.40 -8.16
CA ALA A 89 14.23 -15.63 -7.19
C ALA A 89 15.17 -16.53 -6.38
N TYR A 90 14.71 -17.72 -5.98
CA TYR A 90 15.53 -18.71 -5.29
C TYR A 90 16.67 -19.24 -6.17
N ILE A 91 16.36 -19.62 -7.42
CA ILE A 91 17.37 -20.11 -8.38
C ILE A 91 18.44 -19.04 -8.69
N LYS A 92 18.05 -17.76 -8.71
CA LYS A 92 18.98 -16.62 -8.84
C LYS A 92 19.85 -16.40 -7.59
N GLY A 93 19.63 -17.15 -6.51
CA GLY A 93 20.40 -17.06 -5.28
C GLY A 93 20.00 -15.90 -4.37
N LYS A 94 18.78 -15.36 -4.48
CA LYS A 94 18.31 -14.32 -3.54
C LYS A 94 18.25 -14.91 -2.13
N ALA A 95 18.78 -14.17 -1.15
CA ALA A 95 18.82 -14.60 0.26
C ALA A 95 17.43 -14.69 0.90
N HIS A 96 16.48 -13.91 0.42
CA HIS A 96 15.09 -13.90 0.84
C HIS A 96 14.20 -13.46 -0.32
N ALA A 97 12.90 -13.68 -0.16
CA ALA A 97 11.84 -13.10 -0.99
C ALA A 97 10.81 -12.41 -0.10
N LEU A 98 10.13 -11.41 -0.65
CA LEU A 98 9.09 -10.61 -0.05
C LEU A 98 7.89 -10.59 -0.99
N VAL A 99 6.73 -10.92 -0.44
CA VAL A 99 5.42 -10.82 -1.09
C VAL A 99 4.58 -9.89 -0.24
N VAL A 100 4.11 -8.78 -0.82
CA VAL A 100 3.21 -7.84 -0.13
C VAL A 100 1.77 -8.09 -0.59
N ILE A 101 0.86 -8.24 0.37
CA ILE A 101 -0.52 -8.62 0.12
C ILE A 101 -1.44 -7.56 0.74
N ALA A 102 -2.30 -6.94 -0.07
CA ALA A 102 -3.36 -6.08 0.45
C ALA A 102 -4.43 -6.93 1.16
N GLU A 103 -4.98 -6.45 2.28
CA GLU A 103 -6.04 -7.17 3.03
C GLU A 103 -7.30 -7.48 2.19
N GLY A 104 -7.58 -6.66 1.17
CA GLY A 104 -8.66 -6.86 0.20
C GLY A 104 -8.27 -7.65 -1.05
N ALA A 105 -7.05 -8.18 -1.13
CA ALA A 105 -6.68 -9.07 -2.23
C ALA A 105 -7.60 -10.29 -2.27
N LYS A 106 -7.79 -10.86 -3.47
CA LYS A 106 -8.72 -11.98 -3.67
C LYS A 106 -8.33 -13.26 -2.93
N CYS A 107 -7.03 -13.53 -2.88
CA CYS A 107 -6.47 -14.68 -2.16
C CYS A 107 -6.07 -14.24 -0.76
N LYS A 108 -6.46 -15.01 0.25
CA LYS A 108 -6.05 -14.73 1.63
C LYS A 108 -4.58 -15.09 1.83
N THR A 109 -3.89 -14.35 2.69
CA THR A 109 -2.47 -14.58 3.01
C THR A 109 -2.19 -16.03 3.43
N SER A 110 -3.10 -16.64 4.18
CA SER A 110 -3.02 -18.06 4.57
C SER A 110 -3.11 -19.04 3.39
N GLU A 111 -3.94 -18.75 2.40
CA GLU A 111 -4.10 -19.56 1.19
C GLU A 111 -2.85 -19.47 0.32
N VAL A 112 -2.31 -18.26 0.13
CA VAL A 112 -1.06 -18.04 -0.60
C VAL A 112 0.09 -18.77 0.10
N ALA A 113 0.19 -18.67 1.43
CA ALA A 113 1.23 -19.36 2.19
C ALA A 113 1.14 -20.89 2.03
N ALA A 114 -0.05 -21.46 2.18
CA ALA A 114 -0.27 -22.89 2.03
C ALA A 114 0.07 -23.38 0.61
N TYR A 115 -0.30 -22.60 -0.41
CA TYR A 115 0.03 -22.91 -1.80
C TYR A 115 1.55 -22.89 -2.04
N LEU A 116 2.25 -21.85 -1.61
CA LEU A 116 3.70 -21.72 -1.81
C LEU A 116 4.49 -22.80 -1.06
N GLN A 117 4.03 -23.21 0.13
CA GLN A 117 4.64 -24.32 0.86
C GLN A 117 4.47 -25.65 0.11
N LYS A 118 3.27 -25.92 -0.42
CA LYS A 118 2.99 -27.12 -1.22
C LYS A 118 3.83 -27.17 -2.50
N GLU A 119 4.06 -26.02 -3.12
CA GLU A 119 4.81 -25.92 -4.37
C GLU A 119 6.33 -26.03 -4.20
N GLU A 120 6.85 -26.13 -2.97
CA GLU A 120 8.28 -26.23 -2.67
C GLU A 120 9.10 -25.15 -3.40
N VAL A 121 8.76 -23.87 -3.18
CA VAL A 121 9.37 -22.73 -3.88
C VAL A 121 10.85 -22.46 -3.53
N GLY A 122 11.48 -23.35 -2.76
CA GLY A 122 12.87 -23.23 -2.27
C GLY A 122 13.02 -22.36 -1.01
N PHE A 123 12.03 -21.53 -0.70
CA PHE A 123 12.02 -20.68 0.49
C PHE A 123 11.16 -21.23 1.62
N GLU A 124 11.60 -21.05 2.85
CA GLU A 124 10.75 -21.21 4.03
C GLU A 124 9.74 -20.05 4.11
N VAL A 125 8.45 -20.36 3.99
CA VAL A 125 7.38 -19.34 3.96
C VAL A 125 7.00 -18.89 5.36
N ARG A 126 7.05 -17.57 5.61
CA ARG A 126 6.67 -16.92 6.86
C ARG A 126 5.66 -15.80 6.58
N THR A 127 4.59 -15.75 7.37
CA THR A 127 3.52 -14.75 7.21
C THR A 127 3.57 -13.74 8.34
N THR A 128 3.34 -12.46 8.04
CA THR A 128 3.14 -11.40 9.02
C THR A 128 1.93 -10.56 8.62
N ILE A 129 0.96 -10.46 9.51
CA ILE A 129 -0.22 -9.61 9.32
C ILE A 129 -0.04 -8.39 10.20
N LEU A 130 0.19 -7.22 9.60
CA LEU A 130 0.45 -5.99 10.35
C LEU A 130 -0.81 -5.52 11.08
N GLY A 131 -1.96 -5.54 10.39
CA GLY A 131 -3.23 -5.08 10.93
C GLY A 131 -3.16 -3.64 11.45
N HIS A 132 -3.76 -3.41 12.63
CA HIS A 132 -4.04 -2.09 13.18
C HIS A 132 -2.80 -1.26 13.57
N VAL A 133 -1.61 -1.84 13.60
CA VAL A 133 -0.37 -1.07 13.84
C VAL A 133 -0.20 0.05 12.82
N GLN A 134 -0.69 -0.15 11.59
CA GLN A 134 -0.66 0.83 10.49
C GLN A 134 -1.60 2.04 10.70
N ARG A 135 -2.53 1.97 11.66
CA ARG A 135 -3.42 3.09 12.01
C ARG A 135 -2.90 3.92 13.19
N GLY A 136 -1.83 3.46 13.84
CA GLY A 136 -1.23 4.11 15.01
C GLY A 136 0.12 4.75 14.70
N GLY A 137 0.75 5.29 15.74
CA GLY A 137 2.07 5.92 15.64
C GLY A 137 2.04 7.43 15.50
N SER A 138 3.22 8.04 15.57
CA SER A 138 3.37 9.48 15.36
C SER A 138 3.29 9.80 13.87
N PRO A 139 2.51 10.80 13.45
CA PRO A 139 2.40 11.15 12.03
C PRO A 139 3.75 11.60 11.49
N SER A 140 4.01 11.25 10.23
CA SER A 140 5.21 11.67 9.50
C SER A 140 5.25 13.18 9.30
N ALA A 141 6.41 13.70 8.88
CA ALA A 141 6.53 15.12 8.53
C ALA A 141 5.58 15.50 7.38
N PHE A 142 5.42 14.61 6.39
CA PHE A 142 4.51 14.83 5.26
C PHE A 142 3.05 14.94 5.73
N ASP A 143 2.57 13.98 6.52
CA ASP A 143 1.19 13.99 7.02
C ASP A 143 0.90 15.21 7.91
N ARG A 144 1.86 15.63 8.75
CA ARG A 144 1.72 16.85 9.58
C ARG A 144 1.57 18.11 8.71
N LEU A 145 2.41 18.26 7.70
CA LEU A 145 2.37 19.41 6.80
C LEU A 145 1.12 19.38 5.91
N LEU A 146 0.75 18.21 5.40
CA LEU A 146 -0.46 18.02 4.60
C LEU A 146 -1.71 18.38 5.42
N ALA A 147 -1.85 17.82 6.63
CA ALA A 147 -2.96 18.12 7.53
C ALA A 147 -3.06 19.63 7.83
N THR A 148 -1.91 20.27 8.06
CA THR A 148 -1.84 21.72 8.30
C THR A 148 -2.34 22.51 7.09
N ARG A 149 -1.87 22.18 5.89
CA ARG A 149 -2.26 22.85 4.64
C ARG A 149 -3.75 22.67 4.33
N LEU A 150 -4.25 21.44 4.48
CA LEU A 150 -5.66 21.11 4.24
C LEU A 150 -6.57 21.80 5.27
N GLY A 151 -6.22 21.75 6.56
CA GLY A 151 -6.97 22.42 7.62
C GLY A 151 -7.05 23.93 7.43
N ALA A 152 -5.92 24.58 7.13
CA ALA A 152 -5.88 26.02 6.86
C ALA A 152 -6.73 26.40 5.64
N SER A 153 -6.61 25.63 4.54
CA SER A 153 -7.41 25.87 3.33
C SER A 153 -8.90 25.65 3.58
N ALA A 154 -9.28 24.62 4.33
CA ALA A 154 -10.67 24.38 4.70
C ALA A 154 -11.27 25.57 5.45
N VAL A 155 -10.58 26.10 6.47
CA VAL A 155 -11.08 27.27 7.22
C VAL A 155 -11.21 28.49 6.32
N GLN A 156 -10.21 28.76 5.47
CA GLN A 156 -10.23 29.88 4.54
C GLN A 156 -11.41 29.79 3.55
N LYS A 157 -11.69 28.59 3.03
CA LYS A 157 -12.78 28.34 2.09
C LYS A 157 -14.16 28.48 2.76
N LEU A 158 -14.32 28.04 4.02
CA LEU A 158 -15.56 28.29 4.78
C LEU A 158 -15.81 29.79 4.95
N ALA A 159 -14.77 30.54 5.31
CA ALA A 159 -14.88 31.99 5.49
C ALA A 159 -15.27 32.73 4.19
N GLN A 160 -14.95 32.13 3.03
CA GLN A 160 -15.36 32.62 1.70
C GLN A 160 -16.77 32.15 1.28
N GLY A 161 -17.49 31.44 2.14
CA GLY A 161 -18.82 30.91 1.84
C GLY A 161 -18.82 29.62 1.01
N VAL A 162 -17.66 29.02 0.75
CA VAL A 162 -17.55 27.76 0.00
C VAL A 162 -17.98 26.60 0.90
N SER A 163 -18.91 25.77 0.40
CA SER A 163 -19.41 24.58 1.08
C SER A 163 -19.68 23.46 0.07
N GLY A 164 -20.01 22.25 0.55
CA GLY A 164 -20.30 21.12 -0.34
C GLY A 164 -19.10 20.55 -1.10
N VAL A 165 -17.86 20.85 -0.67
CA VAL A 165 -16.61 20.38 -1.29
C VAL A 165 -15.71 19.63 -0.31
N ILE A 166 -14.78 18.84 -0.84
CA ILE A 166 -13.58 18.35 -0.15
C ILE A 166 -12.39 19.24 -0.52
N VAL A 167 -11.49 19.51 0.42
CA VAL A 167 -10.16 20.09 0.12
C VAL A 167 -9.15 18.95 0.01
N GLY A 168 -8.42 18.87 -1.10
CA GLY A 168 -7.48 17.78 -1.37
C GLY A 168 -6.17 18.29 -1.97
N LEU A 169 -5.14 17.47 -1.90
CA LEU A 169 -3.87 17.71 -2.59
C LEU A 169 -4.01 17.22 -4.04
N ILE A 170 -3.81 18.09 -5.03
CA ILE A 170 -3.75 17.72 -6.45
C ILE A 170 -2.44 18.26 -7.01
N GLY A 171 -1.55 17.36 -7.41
CA GLY A 171 -0.15 17.64 -7.68
C GLY A 171 0.52 18.29 -6.46
N ASN A 172 0.92 19.54 -6.60
CA ASN A 172 1.53 20.31 -5.50
C ASN A 172 0.58 21.32 -4.85
N LYS A 173 -0.68 21.43 -5.29
CA LYS A 173 -1.64 22.46 -4.85
C LYS A 173 -2.75 21.88 -3.98
N ILE A 174 -3.33 22.75 -3.15
CA ILE A 174 -4.55 22.42 -2.40
C ILE A 174 -5.74 22.93 -3.20
N GLU A 175 -6.53 22.00 -3.71
CA GLU A 175 -7.67 22.26 -4.58
C GLU A 175 -8.97 21.78 -3.92
N THR A 176 -10.10 22.21 -4.47
CA THR A 176 -11.43 21.78 -4.01
C THR A 176 -12.13 20.93 -5.05
N THR A 177 -12.71 19.80 -4.62
CA THR A 177 -13.54 18.94 -5.47
C THR A 177 -14.96 18.86 -4.87
N SER A 178 -16.02 18.87 -5.67
CA SER A 178 -17.38 18.83 -5.13
C SER A 178 -17.67 17.47 -4.48
N LEU A 179 -18.44 17.44 -3.39
CA LEU A 179 -18.81 16.19 -2.73
C LEU A 179 -19.59 15.26 -3.68
N GLU A 180 -20.37 15.81 -4.59
CA GLU A 180 -21.07 15.05 -5.64
C GLU A 180 -20.07 14.31 -6.54
N GLN A 181 -18.98 14.95 -6.97
CA GLN A 181 -17.95 14.28 -7.76
C GLN A 181 -17.21 13.20 -6.96
N VAL A 182 -16.92 13.49 -5.69
CA VAL A 182 -16.21 12.55 -4.79
C VAL A 182 -17.03 11.29 -4.55
N THR A 183 -18.35 11.39 -4.41
CA THR A 183 -19.22 10.23 -4.18
C THR A 183 -19.60 9.51 -5.47
N ALA A 184 -19.55 10.19 -6.62
CA ALA A 184 -19.93 9.61 -7.92
C ALA A 184 -18.86 8.69 -8.51
N ARG A 185 -17.59 8.82 -8.13
CA ARG A 185 -16.47 8.09 -8.75
C ARG A 185 -15.52 7.52 -7.70
N PRO A 186 -15.18 6.22 -7.77
CA PRO A 186 -14.06 5.70 -6.99
C PRO A 186 -12.75 6.32 -7.49
N LYS A 187 -11.75 6.43 -6.60
CA LYS A 187 -10.39 6.74 -7.02
C LYS A 187 -9.81 5.53 -7.75
N GLU A 188 -9.20 5.77 -8.91
CA GLU A 188 -8.52 4.73 -9.68
C GLU A 188 -7.06 4.63 -9.27
N LEU A 189 -6.57 3.40 -9.09
CA LEU A 189 -5.17 3.14 -8.83
C LEU A 189 -4.40 3.21 -10.15
N ASP A 190 -3.34 4.01 -10.19
CA ASP A 190 -2.47 4.11 -11.36
C ASP A 190 -1.68 2.80 -11.53
N ILE A 191 -2.06 2.03 -12.56
CA ILE A 191 -1.49 0.71 -12.82
C ILE A 191 -0.04 0.78 -13.30
N THR A 192 0.44 1.94 -13.74
CA THR A 192 1.86 2.11 -14.14
C THR A 192 2.81 1.81 -12.98
N PHE A 193 2.38 2.08 -11.74
CA PHE A 193 3.13 1.70 -10.54
C PHE A 193 3.23 0.17 -10.37
N TYR A 194 2.21 -0.58 -10.78
CA TYR A 194 2.27 -2.04 -10.76
C TYR A 194 3.30 -2.56 -11.76
N ASP A 195 3.29 -2.01 -12.97
CA ASP A 195 4.25 -2.41 -14.00
C ASP A 195 5.68 -2.04 -13.59
N MET A 196 5.85 -0.89 -12.92
CA MET A 196 7.12 -0.51 -12.30
C MET A 196 7.57 -1.52 -11.23
N ALA A 197 6.67 -1.99 -10.37
CA ALA A 197 6.99 -3.02 -9.38
C ALA A 197 7.47 -4.33 -10.03
N ASP A 198 6.82 -4.79 -11.11
CA ASP A 198 7.22 -5.99 -11.85
C ASP A 198 8.59 -5.86 -12.55
N VAL A 199 8.95 -4.67 -12.99
CA VAL A 199 10.27 -4.40 -13.58
C VAL A 199 11.37 -4.41 -12.52
N LEU A 200 11.12 -3.81 -11.36
CA LEU A 200 12.11 -3.68 -10.28
C LEU A 200 12.35 -4.99 -9.49
N ALA A 201 11.39 -5.91 -9.51
CA ALA A 201 11.48 -7.20 -8.81
C ALA A 201 12.50 -8.19 -9.40
N LYS A 202 12.91 -7.99 -10.66
CA LYS A 202 13.65 -8.97 -11.49
C LYS A 202 15.15 -9.05 -11.20
#